data_AF-A0A537DXG1-F1
#
_entry.id   AF-A0A537DXG1-F1
#
_cell.length_a   1.000
_cell.length_b   1.000
_cell.length_c   1.000
_cell.angle_alpha   90.00
_cell.angle_beta   90.00
_cell.angle_gamma   90.00
#
_symmetry.space_group_name_H-M   'P 1'
#
loop_
_entity.id
_entity.type
_entity.pdbx_description
1 polymer ?
#
loop_
_entity_poly.entity_id
_entity_poly.type
_entity_poly.pdbx_seq_one_letter_code
_entity_poly.pdbx_strand_id
1 'polypeptide(L)'
;MSSQRSNWRERLHANPSRMEQELAIKLQNNGIHYQTQVEIPVATADFYFALESRPLLVFVDGRVHRGTAQLAKDEELRSLLRKRGYKILELRYDSYSDKRRDLLYEEILAAMG
;
A
#
# COMPACT_ATOMS: atom_id res chain seq x y z
N MET A 1 -22.45 8.34 21.04
CA MET A 1 -21.09 8.87 20.80
C MET A 1 -20.59 8.23 19.52
N SER A 2 -20.72 8.94 18.40
CA SER A 2 -20.66 8.35 17.05
C SER A 2 -19.21 8.26 16.53
N SER A 3 -18.75 7.02 16.43
CA SER A 3 -17.80 6.44 15.46
C SER A 3 -16.86 7.39 14.69
N GLN A 4 -15.61 7.51 15.15
CA GLN A 4 -14.44 7.90 14.33
C GLN A 4 -14.05 6.79 13.32
N ARG A 5 -15.02 6.17 12.63
CA ARG A 5 -14.78 5.04 11.69
C ARG A 5 -14.58 5.47 10.23
N SER A 6 -14.66 6.76 9.91
CA SER A 6 -15.05 7.17 8.55
C SER A 6 -13.97 7.75 7.64
N ASN A 7 -12.74 8.02 8.09
CA ASN A 7 -11.83 8.82 7.25
C ASN A 7 -11.03 8.01 6.19
N TRP A 8 -10.94 6.68 6.25
CA TRP A 8 -10.17 5.92 5.26
C TRP A 8 -10.97 5.55 4.01
N ARG A 9 -12.29 5.32 4.13
CA ARG A 9 -13.16 4.95 3.01
C ARG A 9 -13.33 6.11 2.01
N GLU A 10 -13.24 7.35 2.48
CA GLU A 10 -13.30 8.55 1.64
C GLU A 10 -11.96 8.83 0.93
N ARG A 11 -10.85 8.23 1.38
CA ARG A 11 -9.49 8.43 0.81
C ARG A 11 -9.03 7.34 -0.15
N LEU A 12 -9.81 6.27 -0.28
CA LEU A 12 -9.58 5.21 -1.27
C LEU A 12 -10.53 5.46 -2.45
N HIS A 13 -10.06 5.28 -3.68
CA HIS A 13 -10.90 5.34 -4.89
C HIS A 13 -12.14 4.45 -4.74
N ALA A 14 -13.17 4.70 -5.57
CA ALA A 14 -14.51 4.14 -5.52
C ALA A 14 -14.69 2.60 -5.45
N ASN A 15 -13.64 1.78 -5.46
CA ASN A 15 -13.69 0.33 -5.17
C ASN A 15 -12.32 -0.22 -4.71
N PRO A 16 -11.90 0.03 -3.45
CA PRO A 16 -10.69 -0.59 -2.93
C PRO A 16 -10.90 -2.09 -2.76
N SER A 17 -9.86 -2.89 -3.03
CA SER A 17 -9.96 -4.34 -2.86
C SER A 17 -10.24 -4.68 -1.40
N ARG A 18 -10.94 -5.79 -1.13
CA ARG A 18 -11.18 -6.25 0.25
C ARG A 18 -9.87 -6.35 1.05
N MET A 19 -8.75 -6.67 0.38
CA MET A 19 -7.44 -6.73 1.01
C MET A 19 -6.95 -5.36 1.47
N GLU A 20 -6.98 -4.34 0.61
CA GLU A 20 -6.61 -2.97 0.97
C GLU A 20 -7.47 -2.44 2.12
N GLN A 21 -8.79 -2.70 2.08
CA GLN A 21 -9.72 -2.27 3.12
C GLN A 21 -9.34 -2.85 4.48
N GLU A 22 -9.10 -4.16 4.54
CA GLU A 22 -8.75 -4.85 5.76
C GLU A 22 -7.36 -4.44 6.28
N LEU A 23 -6.39 -4.22 5.39
CA LEU A 23 -5.08 -3.68 5.76
C LEU A 23 -5.19 -2.25 6.30
N ALA A 24 -5.97 -1.38 5.64
CA ALA A 24 -6.21 -0.01 6.07
C ALA A 24 -6.82 0.06 7.47
N ILE A 25 -7.82 -0.80 7.74
CA ILE A 25 -8.45 -0.92 9.07
C ILE A 25 -7.42 -1.40 10.10
N LYS A 26 -6.63 -2.43 9.77
CA LYS A 26 -5.64 -2.99 10.69
C LYS A 26 -4.55 -1.97 11.04
N LEU A 27 -4.05 -1.23 10.06
CA LEU A 27 -3.07 -0.15 10.28
C LEU A 27 -3.65 0.94 11.20
N GLN A 28 -4.89 1.37 10.98
CA GLN A 28 -5.54 2.37 11.85
C GLN A 28 -5.77 1.89 13.26
N ASN A 29 -6.22 0.64 13.44
CA ASN A 29 -6.43 0.06 14.77
C ASN A 29 -5.14 -0.01 15.58
N ASN A 30 -3.99 -0.10 14.90
CA ASN A 30 -2.66 -0.07 15.52
C ASN A 30 -2.07 1.34 15.64
N GLY A 31 -2.84 2.39 15.33
CA GLY A 31 -2.40 3.78 15.43
C GLY A 31 -1.34 4.18 14.39
N ILE A 32 -1.17 3.41 13.32
CA ILE A 32 -0.17 3.68 12.29
C ILE A 32 -0.74 4.74 11.35
N HIS A 33 -0.01 5.85 11.22
CA HIS A 33 -0.36 6.93 10.31
C HIS A 33 0.12 6.63 8.89
N TYR A 34 -0.79 6.71 7.93
CA TYR A 34 -0.52 6.55 6.51
C TYR A 34 -1.35 7.52 5.68
N GLN A 35 -0.87 7.79 4.46
CA GLN A 35 -1.63 8.44 3.40
C GLN A 35 -1.96 7.39 2.35
N THR A 36 -3.06 7.55 1.64
CA THR A 36 -3.46 6.65 0.55
C THR A 36 -3.45 7.42 -0.75
N GLN A 37 -3.18 6.72 -1.84
CA GLN A 37 -3.30 7.26 -3.21
C GLN A 37 -2.49 8.53 -3.43
N VAL A 38 -1.29 8.57 -2.84
CA VAL A 38 -0.39 9.71 -3.03
C VAL A 38 0.06 9.70 -4.49
N GLU A 39 -0.32 10.73 -5.23
CA GLU A 39 0.21 11.00 -6.56
C GLU A 39 1.68 11.37 -6.43
N ILE A 40 2.54 10.45 -6.85
CA ILE A 40 3.97 10.66 -7.02
C ILE A 40 4.16 10.89 -8.52
N PRO A 41 5.17 11.65 -8.99
CA PRO A 41 5.29 12.07 -10.40
C PRO A 41 5.37 10.95 -11.44
N VAL A 42 5.42 9.71 -10.99
CA VAL A 42 5.62 8.52 -11.80
C VAL A 42 4.58 7.42 -11.49
N ALA A 43 3.95 7.39 -10.31
CA ALA A 43 2.95 6.38 -9.96
C ALA A 43 2.05 6.85 -8.82
N THR A 44 0.93 6.17 -8.64
CA THR A 44 0.06 6.33 -7.47
C THR A 44 0.29 5.17 -6.52
N ALA A 45 0.70 5.43 -5.29
CA ALA A 45 0.89 4.38 -4.29
C ALA A 45 -0.37 4.16 -3.46
N ASP A 46 -0.69 2.90 -3.17
CA ASP A 46 -1.87 2.52 -2.38
C ASP A 46 -1.73 3.01 -0.95
N PHE A 47 -0.56 2.80 -0.34
CA PHE A 47 -0.21 3.37 0.95
C PHE A 47 1.14 4.08 0.90
N TYR A 48 1.19 5.24 1.53
CA TYR A 48 2.38 6.06 1.72
C TYR A 48 2.60 6.31 3.20
N PHE A 49 3.77 5.94 3.69
CA PHE A 49 4.20 6.13 5.07
C PHE A 49 5.33 7.16 5.09
N ALA A 50 5.07 8.30 5.70
CA ALA A 50 6.06 9.35 5.90
C ALA A 50 6.97 9.00 7.09
N LEU A 51 7.85 8.01 6.91
CA LEU A 51 8.84 7.64 7.92
C LEU A 51 9.96 8.69 7.96
N GLU A 52 10.50 8.96 9.15
CA GLU A 52 11.55 9.99 9.37
C GLU A 52 12.84 9.72 8.59
N SER A 53 13.19 8.45 8.36
CA SER A 53 14.41 8.08 7.66
C SER A 53 14.25 8.14 6.14
N ARG A 54 13.28 7.40 5.60
CA ARG A 54 12.94 7.32 4.17
C ARG A 54 11.46 6.99 4.02
N PRO A 55 10.68 7.76 3.24
CA PRO A 55 9.27 7.44 3.08
C PRO A 55 9.10 6.07 2.41
N LEU A 56 8.15 5.28 2.93
CA LEU A 56 7.81 3.95 2.43
C LEU A 56 6.56 4.02 1.56
N LEU A 57 6.67 3.51 0.35
CA LEU A 57 5.60 3.35 -0.62
C LEU A 57 5.22 1.88 -0.67
N VAL A 58 3.94 1.58 -0.45
CA VAL A 58 3.39 0.24 -0.51
C VAL A 58 2.41 0.15 -1.66
N PHE A 59 2.67 -0.81 -2.55
CA PHE A 59 1.82 -1.13 -3.68
C PHE A 59 1.17 -2.49 -3.41
N VAL A 60 -0.16 -2.53 -3.37
CA VAL A 60 -0.95 -3.74 -3.16
C VAL A 60 -1.43 -4.22 -4.52
N ASP A 61 -0.68 -5.15 -5.10
CA ASP A 61 -0.96 -5.62 -6.46
C ASP A 61 -1.72 -6.96 -6.44
N GLY A 62 -2.98 -6.89 -6.88
CA GLY A 62 -3.81 -8.06 -7.09
C GLY A 62 -3.53 -8.75 -8.42
N ARG A 63 -3.93 -10.02 -8.54
CA ARG A 63 -3.72 -10.88 -9.73
C ARG A 63 -4.15 -10.27 -11.10
N VAL A 64 -4.90 -9.17 -11.10
CA VAL A 64 -5.50 -8.51 -12.27
C VAL A 64 -4.51 -7.62 -13.04
N HIS A 65 -3.38 -7.21 -12.47
CA HIS A 65 -2.36 -6.39 -13.19
C HIS A 65 -1.27 -7.22 -13.90
N ARG A 66 -1.50 -8.52 -14.13
CA ARG A 66 -0.54 -9.43 -14.81
C ARG A 66 -0.42 -9.23 -16.33
N GLY A 67 -0.53 -8.00 -16.82
CA GLY A 67 -0.04 -7.66 -18.16
C GLY A 67 1.49 -7.57 -18.10
N THR A 68 2.21 -8.51 -18.70
CA THR A 68 3.68 -8.58 -18.70
C THR A 68 4.38 -7.28 -19.12
N ALA A 69 3.74 -6.48 -19.97
CA ALA A 69 4.23 -5.15 -20.38
C ALA A 69 4.08 -4.06 -19.30
N GLN A 70 3.10 -4.20 -18.39
CA GLN A 70 2.84 -3.26 -17.31
C GLN A 70 3.80 -3.51 -16.15
N LEU A 71 4.09 -4.78 -15.86
CA LEU A 71 5.08 -5.22 -14.86
C LEU A 71 6.49 -4.66 -15.11
N ALA A 72 6.92 -4.62 -16.38
CA ALA A 72 8.23 -4.07 -16.74
C ALA A 72 8.30 -2.55 -16.54
N LYS A 73 7.23 -1.84 -16.91
CA LYS A 73 7.12 -0.39 -16.67
C LYS A 73 7.07 -0.09 -15.18
N ASP A 74 6.30 -0.85 -14.42
CA ASP A 74 6.18 -0.68 -12.97
C ASP A 74 7.53 -0.94 -12.28
N GLU A 75 8.31 -1.94 -12.73
CA GLU A 75 9.63 -2.22 -12.17
C GLU A 75 10.67 -1.13 -12.47
N GLU A 76 10.70 -0.59 -13.69
CA GLU A 76 11.56 0.56 -14.02
C GLU A 76 11.21 1.77 -13.16
N LEU A 77 9.93 1.98 -12.96
CA LEU A 77 9.39 3.11 -12.24
C LEU A 77 9.65 3.00 -10.73
N ARG A 78 9.52 1.80 -10.17
CA ARG A 78 9.96 1.46 -8.82
C ARG A 78 11.47 1.65 -8.66
N SER A 79 12.25 1.28 -9.66
CA SER A 79 13.70 1.49 -9.64
C SER A 79 14.06 2.99 -9.59
N LEU A 80 13.31 3.85 -10.29
CA LEU A 80 13.47 5.30 -10.21
C LEU A 80 13.11 5.85 -8.83
N LEU A 81 12.00 5.39 -8.24
CA LEU A 81 11.57 5.78 -6.89
C LEU A 81 12.60 5.33 -5.83
N ARG A 82 13.16 4.12 -5.94
CA ARG A 82 14.26 3.66 -5.08
C ARG A 82 15.50 4.54 -5.21
N LYS A 83 15.87 4.94 -6.44
CA LYS A 83 16.96 5.89 -6.70
C LYS A 83 16.70 7.28 -6.10
N ARG A 84 15.44 7.71 -6.05
CA ARG A 84 15.04 8.95 -5.37
C ARG A 84 15.09 8.86 -3.84
N GLY A 85 15.35 7.68 -3.28
CA GLY A 85 15.47 7.47 -1.83
C GLY A 85 14.20 6.96 -1.16
N TYR A 86 13.15 6.63 -1.91
CA TYR A 86 11.95 6.01 -1.36
C TYR A 86 12.18 4.52 -1.08
N LYS A 87 11.69 4.02 0.06
CA LYS A 87 11.53 2.58 0.29
C LYS A 87 10.28 2.12 -0.47
N ILE A 88 10.35 0.98 -1.16
CA ILE A 88 9.22 0.43 -1.92
C ILE A 88 8.96 -1.00 -1.50
N LEU A 89 7.73 -1.29 -1.10
CA LEU A 89 7.23 -2.60 -0.77
C LEU A 89 6.11 -2.99 -1.73
N GLU A 90 6.24 -4.16 -2.35
CA GLU A 90 5.26 -4.70 -3.29
C GLU A 90 4.57 -5.89 -2.65
N LEU A 91 3.29 -5.74 -2.35
CA LEU A 91 2.45 -6.74 -1.72
C LEU A 91 1.64 -7.47 -2.79
N ARG A 92 2.17 -8.60 -3.25
CA ARG A 92 1.49 -9.46 -4.21
C ARG A 92 0.56 -10.43 -3.50
N TYR A 93 -0.69 -10.54 -3.94
CA TYR A 93 -1.60 -11.57 -3.44
C TYR A 93 -2.45 -12.20 -4.54
N ASP A 94 -2.61 -13.53 -4.48
CA ASP A 94 -3.40 -14.28 -5.46
C ASP A 94 -4.90 -14.29 -5.11
N SER A 95 -5.22 -14.32 -3.82
CA SER A 95 -6.60 -14.34 -3.30
C SER A 95 -6.66 -13.77 -1.89
N TYR A 96 -7.83 -13.27 -1.50
CA TYR A 96 -8.07 -12.80 -0.13
C TYR A 96 -8.10 -13.99 0.85
N SER A 97 -7.30 -13.92 1.90
CA SER A 97 -7.42 -14.75 3.09
C SER A 97 -6.91 -13.99 4.31
N ASP A 98 -7.47 -14.26 5.48
CA ASP A 98 -7.07 -13.56 6.72
C ASP A 98 -5.59 -13.81 7.05
N LYS A 99 -5.10 -15.04 6.79
CA LYS A 99 -3.67 -15.37 6.89
C LYS A 99 -2.81 -14.50 5.96
N ARG A 100 -3.25 -14.30 4.71
CA ARG A 100 -2.51 -13.46 3.76
C ARG A 100 -2.53 -12.00 4.19
N ARG A 101 -3.67 -11.48 4.63
CA ARG A 101 -3.77 -10.13 5.21
C ARG A 101 -2.76 -9.96 6.35
N ASP A 102 -2.69 -10.92 7.25
CA ASP A 102 -1.78 -10.84 8.40
C ASP A 102 -0.31 -10.88 7.96
N LEU A 103 0.05 -11.73 7.00
CA LEU A 103 1.40 -11.73 6.42
C LEU A 103 1.75 -10.39 5.74
N LEU A 104 0.85 -9.86 4.92
CA LEU A 104 1.08 -8.57 4.24
C LEU A 104 1.21 -7.42 5.26
N TYR A 105 0.45 -7.49 6.35
CA TYR A 105 0.57 -6.53 7.45
C TYR A 105 1.93 -6.61 8.14
N GLU A 106 2.42 -7.81 8.45
CA GLU A 106 3.76 -8.02 9.01
C GLU A 106 4.87 -7.53 8.04
N GLU A 107 4.70 -7.73 6.72
CA GLU A 107 5.63 -7.19 5.72
C GLU A 107 5.67 -5.65 5.74
N ILE A 108 4.51 -4.99 5.90
CA ILE A 108 4.46 -3.53 6.05
C ILE A 108 5.18 -3.11 7.32
N LEU A 109 4.93 -3.78 8.46
CA LEU A 109 5.61 -3.50 9.72
C LEU A 109 7.14 -3.66 9.59
N ALA A 110 7.59 -4.76 8.99
CA ALA A 110 9.01 -5.02 8.78
C ALA A 110 9.68 -3.99 7.86
N ALA A 111 8.94 -3.46 6.87
CA ALA A 111 9.45 -2.43 5.97
C ALA A 111 9.52 -1.03 6.63
N MET A 112 8.69 -0.77 7.64
CA MET A 112 8.71 0.46 8.44
C MET A 112 9.84 0.48 9.48
N GLY A 113 10.29 -0.69 9.95
CA GLY A 113 11.50 -0.87 10.76
C GLY A 113 12.80 -0.74 9.98
#